data_AF-A0A3D3A6B8-F1
#
_entry.id   AF-A0A3D3A6B8-F1
#
_cell.length_a   1.000
_cell.length_b   1.000
_cell.length_c   1.000
_cell.angle_alpha   90.00
_cell.angle_beta   90.00
_cell.angle_gamma   90.00
#
_symmetry.space_group_name_H-M   'P 1'
#
loop_
_entity.id
_entity.type
_entity.pdbx_description
1 polymer ?
#
loop_
_entity_poly.entity_id
_entity_poly.type
_entity_poly.pdbx_seq_one_letter_code
_entity_poly.pdbx_strand_id
1 'polypeptide(L)' 'MSLHSRTDYTKGALDESAVAEGPWALLEQWVKEAVDAGISDPTAFTLNTLDAEGFPHGRIVLLRDTR' A
#
# COMPACT_ATOMS: atom_id res chain seq x y z
N MET A 1 22.51 -21.76 -7.52
CA MET A 1 21.22 -21.30 -6.97
C MET A 1 20.39 -20.76 -8.13
N SER A 2 19.23 -21.37 -8.41
CA SER A 2 18.35 -20.92 -9.48
C SER A 2 17.51 -19.74 -8.97
N LEU A 3 17.59 -18.59 -9.66
CA LEU A 3 16.94 -17.33 -9.28
C LEU A 3 15.55 -17.15 -9.93
N HIS A 4 14.90 -18.22 -10.36
CA HIS A 4 13.72 -18.13 -11.23
C HIS A 4 12.35 -18.17 -10.51
N SER A 5 12.24 -17.65 -9.27
CA SER A 5 10.90 -17.50 -8.66
C SER A 5 10.25 -16.21 -9.15
N ARG A 6 9.46 -16.31 -10.22
CA ARG A 6 8.55 -15.22 -10.60
C ARG A 6 7.25 -15.38 -9.83
N THR A 7 6.89 -14.39 -9.02
CA THR A 7 5.56 -14.32 -8.40
C THR A 7 4.57 -13.84 -9.45
N ASP A 8 3.55 -14.65 -9.73
CA ASP A 8 2.40 -14.20 -10.53
C ASP A 8 1.40 -13.47 -9.61
N TYR A 9 1.10 -12.22 -9.95
CA TYR A 9 0.24 -11.33 -9.16
C TYR A 9 -1.22 -11.43 -9.61
N THR A 10 -1.81 -12.62 -9.53
CA THR A 10 -3.18 -12.92 -10.01
C THR A 10 -4.25 -12.83 -8.91
N LYS A 11 -3.91 -12.25 -7.75
CA LYS A 11 -4.78 -12.24 -6.56
C LYS A 11 -6.06 -11.40 -6.69
N GLY A 12 -6.16 -10.54 -7.70
CA GLY A 12 -7.35 -9.72 -7.93
C GLY A 12 -7.17 -8.75 -9.09
N ALA A 13 -8.27 -8.10 -9.48
CA ALA A 13 -8.30 -7.00 -10.45
C ALA A 13 -9.10 -5.84 -9.86
N LEU A 14 -8.74 -4.61 -10.23
CA LEU A 14 -9.52 -3.43 -9.89
C LEU A 14 -10.64 -3.27 -10.93
N ASP A 15 -11.88 -3.42 -10.49
CA ASP A 15 -13.07 -3.20 -11.32
C ASP A 15 -13.68 -1.84 -10.96
N GLU A 16 -13.79 -0.93 -11.93
CA GLU A 16 -14.35 0.41 -11.76
C GLU A 16 -15.77 0.37 -11.14
N SER A 17 -16.56 -0.66 -11.45
CA SER A 17 -17.90 -0.83 -10.90
C SER A 17 -17.92 -1.22 -9.42
N ALA A 18 -16.80 -1.68 -8.89
CA ALA A 18 -16.63 -2.10 -7.50
C ALA A 18 -15.75 -1.13 -6.67
N VAL A 19 -15.31 -0.02 -7.26
CA VAL A 19 -14.52 1.01 -6.55
C VAL A 19 -15.43 1.80 -5.61
N ALA A 20 -15.00 1.95 -4.35
CA ALA A 20 -15.70 2.74 -3.34
C ALA A 20 -15.84 4.22 -3.76
N GLU A 21 -16.82 4.93 -3.18
CA GLU A 21 -17.07 6.35 -3.45
C GLU A 21 -15.95 7.24 -2.88
N GLY A 22 -14.87 7.38 -3.64
CA GLY A 22 -13.75 8.27 -3.37
C GLY A 22 -12.50 7.57 -2.81
N PRO A 23 -11.35 8.26 -2.86
CA PRO A 23 -10.04 7.65 -2.63
C PRO A 23 -9.83 7.19 -1.18
N TRP A 24 -10.39 7.91 -0.20
CA TRP A 24 -10.23 7.56 1.21
C TRP A 24 -11.02 6.30 1.59
N ALA A 25 -12.25 6.18 1.11
CA ALA A 25 -13.07 4.99 1.33
C ALA A 25 -12.43 3.75 0.69
N LEU A 26 -11.85 3.90 -0.51
CA LEU A 26 -11.13 2.80 -1.17
C LEU A 26 -9.87 2.39 -0.39
N LEU A 27 -9.09 3.35 0.10
CA LEU A 27 -7.90 3.08 0.90
C LEU A 27 -8.25 2.34 2.21
N GLU A 28 -9.27 2.79 2.92
CA GLU A 28 -9.75 2.16 4.15
C GLU A 28 -10.21 0.72 3.89
N GLN A 29 -10.92 0.48 2.78
CA GLN A 29 -11.31 -0.85 2.36
C GLN A 29 -10.09 -1.75 2.14
N TRP A 30 -9.08 -1.31 1.37
CA TRP A 30 -7.89 -2.12 1.10
C TRP A 30 -7.04 -2.40 2.35
N VAL A 31 -6.90 -1.43 3.25
CA VAL A 31 -6.21 -1.65 4.54
C VAL A 31 -6.96 -2.68 5.37
N LYS A 32 -8.31 -2.62 5.39
CA LYS A 32 -9.13 -3.62 6.06
C LYS A 32 -8.94 -5.01 5.45
N GLU A 33 -8.96 -5.13 4.12
CA GLU A 33 -8.72 -6.40 3.43
C GLU A 33 -7.33 -6.98 3.77
N ALA A 34 -6.30 -6.13 3.85
CA ALA A 34 -4.96 -6.54 4.25
C ALA A 34 -4.89 -7.03 5.71
N VAL A 35 -5.61 -6.37 6.63
CA VAL A 35 -5.77 -6.82 8.02
C VAL A 35 -6.46 -8.18 8.07
N ASP A 36 -7.60 -8.32 7.38
CA ASP A 36 -8.40 -9.55 7.36
C ASP A 36 -7.62 -10.73 6.73
N ALA A 37 -6.72 -10.44 5.78
CA ALA A 37 -5.80 -11.41 5.18
C ALA A 37 -4.56 -11.74 6.04
N GLY A 38 -4.40 -11.11 7.20
CA GLY A 38 -3.27 -11.34 8.11
C GLY A 38 -1.93 -10.83 7.59
N ILE A 39 -1.93 -9.81 6.73
CA ILE A 39 -0.69 -9.16 6.27
C ILE A 39 -0.05 -8.41 7.44
N SER A 40 1.27 -8.55 7.59
CA SER A 40 2.03 -7.83 8.62
C SER A 40 2.09 -6.33 8.32
N ASP A 41 1.93 -5.50 9.34
CA ASP A 41 2.04 -4.05 9.26
C ASP A 41 1.25 -3.41 8.09
N PRO A 42 -0.07 -3.67 7.96
CA PRO A 42 -0.87 -3.21 6.82
C PRO A 42 -1.01 -1.68 6.75
N THR A 43 -0.63 -0.98 7.81
CA THR A 43 -0.57 0.48 7.88
C THR A 43 0.86 1.03 7.74
N ALA A 44 1.85 0.21 7.41
CA ALA A 44 3.21 0.69 7.13
C ALA A 44 3.29 1.30 5.72
N PHE A 45 3.81 2.52 5.65
CA PHE A 45 4.01 3.27 4.40
C PHE A 45 5.46 3.75 4.29
N THR A 46 5.97 3.82 3.07
CA THR A 46 7.25 4.47 2.77
C THR A 46 7.02 5.95 2.50
N LEU A 47 7.37 6.81 3.45
CA LEU A 47 7.31 8.26 3.29
C LEU A 47 8.62 8.78 2.67
N ASN A 48 8.50 9.42 1.51
CA ASN A 48 9.61 10.09 0.82
C ASN A 48 9.51 11.60 0.99
N THR A 49 10.61 12.24 1.38
CA THR A 49 10.75 13.71 1.46
C THR A 49 11.98 14.16 0.69
N LEU A 50 11.99 15.37 0.15
CA LEU A 50 13.19 15.98 -0.43
C LEU A 50 13.90 16.82 0.64
N ASP A 51 15.23 16.78 0.68
CA ASP A 51 16.02 17.76 1.43
C ASP A 51 16.13 19.10 0.68
N ALA A 52 16.92 20.03 1.23
CA ALA A 52 17.11 21.36 0.64
C ALA A 52 17.84 21.31 -0.71
N GLU A 53 18.65 20.28 -0.95
CA GLU A 53 19.39 20.03 -2.18
C GLU A 53 18.58 19.21 -3.20
N GLY A 54 17.38 18.75 -2.83
CA GLY A 54 16.47 18.00 -3.69
C GLY A 54 16.74 16.49 -3.71
N PHE A 55 17.53 15.95 -2.79
CA PHE A 55 17.73 14.50 -2.67
C PHE A 55 16.58 13.84 -1.89
N PRO A 56 16.06 12.69 -2.37
CA PRO A 56 14.98 11.99 -1.71
C PRO A 56 15.46 11.17 -0.51
N HIS A 57 14.71 11.27 0.59
CA HIS A 57 14.90 10.51 1.83
C HIS A 57 13.66 9.69 2.13
N GLY A 58 13.80 8.37 2.10
CA GLY A 58 12.73 7.40 2.38
C GLY A 58 12.82 6.80 3.78
N ARG A 59 11.70 6.70 4.50
CA ARG A 59 11.60 5.91 5.74
C ARG A 59 10.24 5.25 5.89
N ILE A 60 10.19 4.19 6.70
CA ILE A 60 8.93 3.56 7.08
C ILE A 60 8.26 4.39 8.19
N VAL A 61 6.97 4.64 8.01
CA VAL A 61 6.08 5.26 9.00
C VAL A 61 4.81 4.43 9.13
N LEU A 62 4.05 4.61 10.22
CA LEU A 62 2.74 3.99 10.39
C LEU A 62 1.65 5.03 10.15
N LEU A 63 0.75 4.75 9.22
CA LEU A 63 -0.46 5.55 9.01
C LEU A 63 -1.39 5.38 10.20
N ARG A 64 -1.73 6.50 10.86
CA ARG A 64 -2.62 6.50 12.02
C ARG A 64 -4.07 6.76 11.65
N ASP A 65 -4.31 7.73 10.78
CA ASP A 65 -5.63 8.18 10.37
C ASP A 65 -5.57 8.76 8.95
N THR A 66 -6.68 8.70 8.23
CA THR A 66 -6.88 9.25 6.88
C THR A 66 -7.55 10.62 6.93
N ARG A 67 -7.94 11.14 8.12
CA ARG A 67 -8.53 12.47 8.32
C ARG A 67 -8.12 13.13 9.64
#